data_AF-A0A535GVI0-F1
#
_entry.id   AF-A0A535GVI0-F1
#
_cell.length_a   1.000
_cell.length_b   1.000
_cell.length_c   1.000
_cell.angle_alpha   90.00
_cell.angle_beta   90.00
_cell.angle_gamma   90.00
#
_symmetry.space_group_name_H-M   'P 1'
#
loop_
_entity.id
_entity.type
_entity.pdbx_description
1 polymer ?
#
loop_
_entity_poly.entity_id
_entity_poly.type
_entity_poly.pdbx_seq_one_letter_code
_entity_poly.pdbx_strand_id
1 'polypeptide(L)'
;MAEKIVLAYSGGLDTTVAVRWLTETRGFDVIAVTVDLGSQPKLETIRERALAGGAVRAYVLDARQPFIERFCWPALKAGALYQGQYPLATALGRPLIAQLLVEVAAREGATWVGHGSTGKGNDQVRFEVAVG
;
A
#
# COMPACT_ATOMS: atom_id res chain seq x y z
N MET A 1 8.51 -21.85 10.63
CA MET A 1 7.93 -20.50 10.81
C MET A 1 6.99 -20.25 9.65
N ALA A 2 5.87 -19.57 9.89
CA ALA A 2 5.01 -19.13 8.81
C ALA A 2 5.76 -18.14 7.91
N GLU A 3 5.50 -18.17 6.60
CA GLU A 3 6.02 -17.16 5.70
C GLU A 3 5.34 -15.82 6.01
N LYS A 4 6.07 -14.71 5.84
CA LYS A 4 5.54 -13.38 6.08
C LYS A 4 5.14 -12.71 4.77
N ILE A 5 4.00 -12.03 4.78
CA ILE A 5 3.53 -11.19 3.67
C ILE A 5 3.25 -9.78 4.15
N VAL A 6 3.79 -8.79 3.44
CA VAL A 6 3.47 -7.38 3.63
C VAL A 6 2.32 -7.00 2.70
N LEU A 7 1.16 -6.68 3.28
CA LEU A 7 -0.04 -6.34 2.53
C LEU A 7 -0.28 -4.83 2.53
N ALA A 8 -0.38 -4.24 1.33
CA ALA A 8 -0.92 -2.90 1.16
C ALA A 8 -2.38 -2.86 1.64
N TYR A 9 -2.60 -2.18 2.76
CA TYR A 9 -3.87 -2.23 3.48
C TYR A 9 -4.54 -0.87 3.49
N SER A 10 -5.74 -0.78 2.94
CA SER A 10 -6.50 0.48 2.84
C SER A 10 -7.52 0.67 3.96
N GLY A 11 -7.78 -0.38 4.76
CA GLY A 11 -8.89 -0.42 5.70
C GLY A 11 -10.25 -0.75 5.05
N GLY A 12 -10.30 -0.90 3.73
CA GLY A 12 -11.50 -1.31 3.01
C GLY A 12 -11.88 -2.77 3.25
N LEU A 13 -13.09 -3.13 2.80
CA LEU A 13 -13.62 -4.50 2.89
C LEU A 13 -12.64 -5.51 2.28
N ASP A 14 -12.23 -5.28 1.02
CA ASP A 14 -11.40 -6.19 0.24
C ASP A 14 -10.08 -6.52 0.96
N THR A 15 -9.35 -5.50 1.43
CA THR A 15 -8.08 -5.72 2.13
C THR A 15 -8.28 -6.31 3.53
N THR A 16 -9.42 -6.07 4.19
CA THR A 16 -9.75 -6.70 5.48
C THR A 16 -10.02 -8.20 5.32
N VAL A 17 -10.79 -8.56 4.30
CA VAL A 17 -11.03 -9.98 3.95
C VAL A 17 -9.73 -10.64 3.50
N ALA A 18 -8.88 -9.93 2.75
CA ALA A 18 -7.58 -10.45 2.31
C ALA A 18 -6.67 -10.79 3.49
N VAL A 19 -6.60 -9.93 4.53
CA VAL A 19 -5.85 -10.25 5.77
C VAL A 19 -6.35 -11.58 6.34
N ARG A 20 -7.67 -11.71 6.56
CA ARG A 20 -8.25 -12.92 7.16
C ARG A 20 -7.97 -14.16 6.32
N TRP A 21 -8.17 -14.06 5.00
CA TRP A 21 -7.98 -15.17 4.07
C TRP A 21 -6.51 -15.61 3.98
N LEU A 22 -5.57 -14.66 3.92
CA LEU A 22 -4.13 -14.96 3.91
C LEU A 22 -3.69 -15.63 5.22
N THR A 23 -4.19 -15.16 6.35
CA THR A 23 -3.88 -15.78 7.65
C THR A 23 -4.49 -17.17 7.78
N GLU A 24 -5.81 -17.33 7.55
CA GLU A 24 -6.51 -18.60 7.84
C GLU A 24 -6.36 -19.66 6.75
N THR A 25 -6.42 -19.24 5.48
CA THR A 25 -6.45 -20.20 4.35
C THR A 25 -5.06 -20.47 3.80
N ARG A 26 -4.15 -19.49 3.90
CA ARG A 26 -2.78 -19.60 3.37
C ARG A 26 -1.71 -19.74 4.44
N GLY A 27 -2.03 -19.52 5.72
CA GLY A 27 -1.08 -19.68 6.82
C GLY A 27 0.04 -18.63 6.84
N PHE A 28 -0.17 -17.46 6.24
CA PHE A 28 0.80 -16.37 6.27
C PHE A 28 0.74 -15.58 7.57
N ASP A 29 1.91 -15.14 8.04
CA ASP A 29 2.03 -14.06 9.00
C ASP A 29 1.84 -12.72 8.26
N VAL A 30 0.61 -12.20 8.28
CA VAL A 30 0.26 -10.97 7.55
C VAL A 30 0.69 -9.72 8.31
N ILE A 31 1.50 -8.89 7.66
CA ILE A 31 1.88 -7.55 8.12
C ILE A 31 1.12 -6.53 7.28
N ALA A 32 0.12 -5.88 7.87
CA ALA A 32 -0.67 -4.86 7.18
C ALA A 32 0.06 -3.51 7.19
N VAL A 33 0.15 -2.84 6.03
CA VAL A 33 0.79 -1.52 5.91
C VAL A 33 -0.18 -0.54 5.30
N THR A 34 -0.53 0.48 6.07
CA THR A 34 -1.29 1.66 5.63
C THR A 34 -0.32 2.80 5.41
N VAL A 35 -0.39 3.45 4.24
CA VAL A 35 0.44 4.63 3.93
C VAL A 35 -0.47 5.84 3.86
N ASP A 36 -0.24 6.82 4.72
CA ASP A 36 -0.95 8.10 4.70
C ASP A 36 -0.29 9.08 3.73
N LEU A 37 -1.02 9.40 2.66
CA LEU A 37 -0.66 10.42 1.68
C LEU A 37 -1.48 11.72 1.89
N GLY A 38 -2.23 11.82 3.00
CA GLY A 38 -3.06 12.97 3.37
C GLY A 38 -4.56 12.77 3.15
N SER A 39 -5.01 11.56 2.78
CA SER A 39 -6.39 11.29 2.39
C SER A 39 -7.18 10.40 3.35
N GLN A 40 -6.54 9.84 4.38
CA GLN A 40 -7.11 8.77 5.20
C GLN A 40 -7.67 9.31 6.53
N PRO A 41 -9.00 9.34 6.75
CA PRO A 41 -9.55 9.61 8.08
C PRO A 41 -9.41 8.39 8.98
N LYS A 42 -9.16 8.61 10.28
CA LYS A 42 -9.18 7.56 11.33
C LYS A 42 -8.16 6.43 11.13
N LEU A 43 -6.89 6.81 10.92
CA LEU A 43 -5.77 5.88 10.75
C LEU A 43 -5.66 4.82 11.87
N GLU A 44 -5.91 5.18 13.12
CA GLU A 44 -5.91 4.22 14.23
C GLU A 44 -7.00 3.15 14.07
N THR A 45 -8.21 3.53 13.65
CA THR A 45 -9.28 2.56 13.38
C THR A 45 -8.93 1.61 12.24
N ILE A 46 -8.21 2.09 11.22
CA ILE A 46 -7.71 1.25 10.13
C ILE A 46 -6.72 0.21 10.69
N ARG A 47 -5.77 0.66 11.50
CA ARG A 47 -4.78 -0.21 12.15
C ARG A 47 -5.43 -1.26 13.05
N GLU A 48 -6.36 -0.85 13.91
CA GLU A 48 -7.13 -1.75 14.79
C GLU A 48 -7.91 -2.80 13.98
N ARG A 49 -8.54 -2.39 12.87
CA ARG A 49 -9.26 -3.31 11.99
C ARG A 49 -8.33 -4.35 11.36
N ALA A 50 -7.11 -3.97 10.98
CA ALA A 50 -6.14 -4.91 10.43
C ALA A 50 -5.76 -5.99 11.45
N LEU A 51 -5.48 -5.58 12.69
CA LEU A 51 -5.15 -6.48 13.79
C LEU A 51 -6.34 -7.41 14.12
N ALA A 52 -7.55 -6.85 14.21
CA ALA A 52 -8.78 -7.63 14.41
C ALA A 52 -9.05 -8.61 13.26
N GLY A 53 -8.63 -8.27 12.04
CA GLY A 53 -8.70 -9.13 10.86
C GLY A 53 -7.74 -10.32 10.89
N GLY A 54 -6.75 -10.33 11.78
CA GLY A 54 -5.77 -11.42 11.93
C GLY A 54 -4.37 -11.08 11.44
N ALA A 55 -4.04 -9.80 11.23
CA ALA A 55 -2.67 -9.38 10.96
C ALA A 55 -1.81 -9.52 12.24
N VAL A 56 -0.61 -10.08 12.10
CA VAL A 56 0.35 -10.20 13.23
C VAL A 56 0.99 -8.84 13.58
N ARG A 57 0.98 -7.91 12.62
CA ARG A 57 1.45 -6.53 12.79
C ARG A 57 0.72 -5.59 11.85
N ALA A 58 0.53 -4.35 12.28
CA ALA A 58 -0.10 -3.30 11.48
C ALA A 58 0.68 -1.98 11.60
N TYR A 59 1.18 -1.49 10.47
CA TYR A 59 1.90 -0.23 10.34
C TYR A 59 1.01 0.85 9.74
N VAL A 60 1.16 2.07 10.27
CA VAL A 60 0.68 3.30 9.65
C VAL A 60 1.90 4.17 9.39
N LEU A 61 2.18 4.46 8.13
CA LEU A 61 3.33 5.23 7.70
C LEU A 61 2.88 6.60 7.21
N ASP A 62 3.34 7.67 7.86
CA ASP A 62 3.17 9.02 7.34
C ASP A 62 4.13 9.25 6.18
N ALA A 63 3.58 9.39 4.98
CA ALA A 63 4.33 9.61 3.76
C ALA A 63 3.93 10.91 3.05
N ARG A 64 3.26 11.83 3.76
CA ARG A 64 2.77 13.10 3.19
C ARG A 64 3.92 13.95 2.65
N GLN A 65 4.96 14.15 3.45
CA GLN A 65 6.13 14.91 3.05
C GLN A 65 6.88 14.29 1.85
N PRO A 66 7.30 13.00 1.90
CA PRO A 66 7.98 12.40 0.75
C PRO A 66 7.10 12.33 -0.50
N PHE A 67 5.77 12.22 -0.36
CA PHE A 67 4.85 12.28 -1.49
C PHE A 67 4.89 13.65 -2.18
N ILE A 68 4.81 14.74 -1.41
CA ILE A 68 4.89 16.08 -1.95
C ILE A 68 6.25 16.33 -2.61
N GLU A 69 7.34 16.07 -1.89
CA GLU A 69 8.69 16.41 -2.33
C GLU A 69 9.16 15.59 -3.54
N ARG A 70 8.85 14.29 -3.55
CA ARG A 70 9.40 13.35 -4.54
C ARG A 70 8.46 13.07 -5.71
N PHE A 71 7.17 13.38 -5.59
CA PHE A 71 6.19 13.07 -6.64
C PHE A 71 5.38 14.29 -7.08
N CYS A 72 4.73 15.00 -6.17
CA CYS A 72 3.88 16.14 -6.55
C CYS A 72 4.68 17.32 -7.12
N TRP A 73 5.78 17.72 -6.48
CA TRP A 73 6.63 18.81 -6.97
C TRP A 73 7.28 18.50 -8.32
N PRO A 74 7.88 17.31 -8.55
CA PRO A 74 8.38 16.95 -9.87
C PRO A 74 7.28 16.92 -10.94
N ALA A 75 6.12 16.34 -10.65
CA ALA A 75 4.99 16.31 -11.60
C ALA A 75 4.51 17.72 -11.97
N LEU A 76 4.41 18.62 -10.99
CA LEU A 76 4.03 20.01 -11.21
C LEU A 76 5.08 20.76 -12.05
N LYS A 77 6.36 20.62 -11.72
CA LYS A 77 7.47 21.25 -12.48
C LYS A 77 7.50 20.78 -13.94
N ALA A 78 7.17 19.51 -14.18
CA ALA A 78 7.10 18.94 -15.52
C ALA A 78 5.84 19.35 -16.30
N GLY A 79 4.87 20.03 -15.68
CA GLY A 79 3.56 20.27 -16.29
C GLY A 79 2.83 18.96 -16.63
N ALA A 80 3.00 17.93 -15.80
CA ALA A 80 2.56 16.57 -16.13
C ALA A 80 1.03 16.48 -16.22
N LEU A 81 0.52 16.32 -17.44
CA LEU A 81 -0.89 16.11 -17.73
C LEU A 81 -1.04 14.92 -18.69
N TYR A 82 -1.62 13.84 -18.20
CA TYR A 82 -2.01 12.72 -19.05
C TYR A 82 -3.16 13.15 -19.96
N GLN A 83 -2.96 12.95 -21.27
CA GLN A 83 -3.89 13.37 -22.32
C GLN A 83 -4.28 14.86 -22.23
N GLY A 84 -3.35 15.71 -21.74
CA GLY A 84 -3.55 17.15 -21.60
C GLY A 84 -4.59 17.58 -20.56
N GLN A 85 -5.13 16.64 -19.76
CA GLN A 85 -6.23 16.93 -18.83
C GLN A 85 -5.97 16.41 -17.40
N TYR A 86 -5.45 15.20 -17.26
CA TYR A 86 -5.40 14.52 -15.96
C TYR A 86 -4.02 14.65 -15.28
N PRO A 87 -3.91 15.26 -14.09
CA PRO A 87 -2.64 15.52 -13.42
C PRO A 87 -2.06 14.30 -12.68
N LEU A 88 -2.37 13.08 -13.13
CA LEU A 88 -1.83 11.84 -12.59
C LEU A 88 -2.11 11.61 -11.09
N ALA A 89 -3.13 12.26 -10.52
CA ALA A 89 -3.39 12.32 -9.07
C ALA A 89 -3.35 10.95 -8.36
N THR A 90 -3.88 9.90 -8.98
CA THR A 90 -3.85 8.53 -8.45
C THR A 90 -2.53 7.83 -8.73
N ALA A 91 -1.94 8.06 -9.90
CA ALA A 91 -0.75 7.35 -10.35
C ALA A 91 0.49 7.72 -9.53
N LEU A 92 0.62 8.99 -9.13
CA LEU A 92 1.82 9.51 -8.45
C LEU A 92 2.09 8.83 -7.11
N GLY A 93 1.06 8.43 -6.37
CA GLY A 93 1.24 7.82 -5.04
C GLY A 93 1.68 6.37 -5.08
N ARG A 94 1.39 5.63 -6.17
CA ARG A 94 1.57 4.16 -6.21
C ARG A 94 3.04 3.72 -6.09
N PRO A 95 4.02 4.36 -6.78
CA PRO A 95 5.41 3.98 -6.63
C PRO A 95 5.93 4.22 -5.20
N LEU A 96 5.48 5.28 -4.53
CA LEU A 96 5.87 5.54 -3.13
C LEU A 96 5.33 4.47 -2.19
N ILE A 97 4.05 4.09 -2.35
CA ILE A 97 3.45 3.03 -1.54
C ILE A 97 4.20 1.71 -1.80
N ALA A 98 4.45 1.35 -3.06
CA ALA A 98 5.21 0.16 -3.43
C ALA A 98 6.60 0.11 -2.78
N GLN A 99 7.36 1.21 -2.86
CA GLN A 99 8.66 1.33 -2.22
C GLN A 99 8.56 1.09 -0.70
N LEU A 100 7.60 1.72 -0.02
CA LEU A 100 7.45 1.57 1.43
C LEU A 100 7.04 0.15 1.83
N LEU A 101 6.27 -0.56 0.99
CA LEU A 101 5.97 -1.98 1.22
C LEU A 101 7.23 -2.84 1.15
N VAL A 102 8.09 -2.61 0.15
CA VAL A 102 9.37 -3.32 0.00
C VAL A 102 10.31 -3.02 1.17
N GLU A 103 10.37 -1.76 1.62
CA GLU A 103 11.16 -1.38 2.79
C GLU A 103 10.67 -2.08 4.06
N VAL A 104 9.36 -2.15 4.29
CA VAL A 104 8.79 -2.89 5.43
C VAL A 104 9.06 -4.38 5.29
N ALA A 105 8.95 -4.95 4.08
CA ALA A 105 9.24 -6.36 3.83
C ALA A 105 10.69 -6.70 4.19
N ALA A 106 11.66 -5.87 3.77
CA ALA A 106 13.06 -6.03 4.13
C ALA A 106 13.28 -5.94 5.65
N ARG A 107 12.65 -4.96 6.34
CA ARG A 107 12.76 -4.80 7.80
C ARG A 107 12.17 -5.96 8.58
N GLU A 108 11.09 -6.56 8.08
CA GLU A 108 10.38 -7.66 8.74
C GLU A 108 10.88 -9.06 8.33
N GLY A 109 11.79 -9.14 7.35
CA GLY A 109 12.22 -10.40 6.76
C GLY A 109 11.09 -11.12 6.01
N ALA A 110 10.19 -10.36 5.38
CA ALA A 110 9.12 -10.89 4.53
C ALA A 110 9.60 -11.10 3.09
N THR A 111 9.21 -12.21 2.50
CA THR A 111 9.51 -12.58 1.11
C THR A 111 8.38 -12.25 0.15
N TRP A 112 7.21 -11.88 0.67
CA TRP A 112 6.01 -11.60 -0.11
C TRP A 112 5.51 -10.17 0.12
N VAL A 113 5.06 -9.53 -0.97
CA VAL A 113 4.28 -8.29 -0.95
C VAL A 113 2.94 -8.54 -1.63
N GLY A 114 1.86 -8.01 -1.08
CA GLY A 114 0.51 -8.13 -1.63
C GLY A 114 -0.20 -6.78 -1.74
N HIS A 115 -1.17 -6.68 -2.65
CA HIS A 115 -2.05 -5.52 -2.79
C HIS A 115 -3.49 -5.93 -3.16
N GLY A 116 -4.46 -5.08 -2.82
CA GLY A 116 -5.88 -5.30 -3.14
C GLY A 116 -6.37 -4.67 -4.44
N SER A 117 -5.48 -4.30 -5.38
CA SER A 117 -5.90 -3.74 -6.67
C SER A 117 -6.69 -4.76 -7.51
N THR A 118 -7.64 -4.25 -8.31
CA THR A 118 -8.45 -5.11 -9.19
C THR A 118 -7.65 -5.57 -10.42
N GLY A 119 -7.99 -6.77 -10.94
CA GLY A 119 -7.33 -7.39 -12.10
C GLY A 119 -7.53 -6.68 -13.46
N LYS A 120 -8.31 -5.59 -13.50
CA LYS A 120 -8.60 -4.81 -14.72
C LYS A 120 -8.22 -3.34 -14.62
N GLY A 121 -7.62 -2.93 -13.50
CA GLY A 121 -7.24 -1.54 -13.24
C GLY A 121 -5.79 -1.26 -13.57
N ASN A 122 -5.44 0.03 -13.64
CA ASN A 122 -4.05 0.47 -13.85
C ASN A 122 -3.17 0.29 -12.59
N ASP A 123 -3.78 0.24 -11.40
CA ASP A 123 -3.03 0.21 -10.14
C ASP A 123 -2.26 -1.11 -9.93
N GLN A 124 -2.78 -2.24 -10.42
CA GLN A 124 -2.01 -3.51 -10.39
C GLN A 124 -0.68 -3.36 -11.12
N VAL A 125 -0.68 -2.76 -12.31
CA VAL A 125 0.53 -2.53 -13.12
C VAL A 125 1.48 -1.59 -12.38
N ARG A 126 0.95 -0.51 -11.80
CA ARG A 126 1.77 0.48 -11.08
C ARG A 126 2.43 -0.12 -9.83
N PHE A 127 1.77 -1.03 -9.14
CA PHE A 127 2.34 -1.72 -8.00
C PHE A 127 3.34 -2.80 -8.44
N GLU A 128 2.93 -3.71 -9.32
CA GLU A 128 3.75 -4.87 -9.72
C GLU A 128 5.06 -4.45 -10.39
N VAL A 129 5.03 -3.41 -11.25
CA VAL A 129 6.25 -2.87 -11.88
C VAL A 129 7.16 -2.15 -10.87
N ALA A 130 6.60 -1.56 -9.80
CA ALA A 130 7.38 -0.80 -8.82
C ALA A 130 7.91 -1.65 -7.65
N VAL A 131 7.30 -2.81 -7.40
CA VAL A 131 7.76 -3.79 -6.40
C VAL A 131 8.89 -4.67 -6.97
N GLY A 132 8.86 -4.92 -8.29
CA GLY A 132 9.83 -5.75 -9.02
C GLY A 132 11.17 -5.10 -9.33
#